data_AF-A0A090LPY7-F1
#
_entry.id   AF-A0A090LPY7-F1
#
_cell.length_a   1.000
_cell.length_b   1.000
_cell.length_c   1.000
_cell.angle_alpha   90.00
_cell.angle_beta   90.00
_cell.angle_gamma   90.00
#
_symmetry.space_group_name_H-M   'P 1'
#
loop_
_entity.id
_entity.type
_entity.pdbx_description
1 polymer ?
#
loop_
_entity_poly.entity_id
_entity_poly.type
_entity_poly.pdbx_seq_one_letter_code
_entity_poly.pdbx_strand_id
1 'polypeptide(L)'
;MFELMFITSYTRAIAICKPTKYELWVSNKKIYLYIVISICIGLIIGSVSATYESKYVFDLGNDRLLPLYINSDSSYFIAGYTLGLYLPLLITSLILNSIAVGQLKMKKIDSSINNKADVNLQYFSVISFIIFFIFGTIYISRAIAFFVDIELIAIIGQQIIPYVVDAATFGLFYLSCITSSQLKKLCFLRKQSLKKTLITVKNITKT
;
A
#
# COMPACT_ATOMS: atom_id res chain seq x y z
N MET A 1 -6.27 0.40 -2.43
CA MET A 1 -4.90 0.45 -1.82
C MET A 1 -4.97 0.06 -0.35
N PHE A 2 -5.82 0.73 0.44
CA PHE A 2 -6.08 0.39 1.83
C PHE A 2 -6.43 -1.09 2.06
N GLU A 3 -7.17 -1.73 1.15
CA GLU A 3 -7.49 -3.16 1.30
C GLU A 3 -6.26 -4.07 1.16
N LEU A 4 -5.43 -3.86 0.14
CA LEU A 4 -4.19 -4.62 -0.05
C LEU A 4 -3.26 -4.46 1.14
N MET A 5 -3.14 -3.22 1.59
CA MET A 5 -2.43 -2.83 2.78
C MET A 5 -2.94 -3.61 4.01
N PHE A 6 -4.25 -3.62 4.26
CA PHE A 6 -4.85 -4.41 5.33
C PHE A 6 -4.56 -5.91 5.21
N ILE A 7 -4.70 -6.48 4.01
CA ILE A 7 -4.40 -7.90 3.75
C ILE A 7 -2.95 -8.21 4.11
N THR A 8 -1.99 -7.35 3.74
CA THR A 8 -0.57 -7.55 4.08
C THR A 8 -0.30 -7.46 5.58
N SER A 9 -0.95 -6.54 6.30
CA SER A 9 -0.83 -6.43 7.76
C SER A 9 -1.47 -7.62 8.47
N TYR A 10 -2.64 -8.07 8.01
CA TYR A 10 -3.35 -9.23 8.55
C TYR A 10 -2.56 -10.53 8.40
N THR A 11 -2.15 -10.84 7.17
CA THR A 11 -1.36 -12.04 6.86
C THR A 11 -0.09 -12.09 7.69
N ARG A 12 0.60 -10.95 7.86
CA ARG A 12 1.80 -10.87 8.68
C ARG A 12 1.53 -11.04 10.17
N ALA A 13 0.50 -10.38 10.69
CA ALA A 13 0.13 -10.52 12.09
C ALA A 13 -0.14 -11.98 12.44
N ILE A 14 -0.82 -12.73 11.56
CA ILE A 14 -1.03 -14.17 11.75
C ILE A 14 0.28 -14.95 11.69
N ALA A 15 1.12 -14.70 10.69
CA ALA A 15 2.41 -15.39 10.55
C ALA A 15 3.27 -15.27 11.83
N ILE A 16 3.27 -14.09 12.45
CA ILE A 16 4.05 -13.83 13.66
C ILE A 16 3.37 -14.39 14.90
N CYS A 17 2.07 -14.11 15.09
CA CYS A 17 1.37 -14.41 16.34
C CYS A 17 0.96 -15.88 16.44
N LYS A 18 0.61 -16.52 15.31
CA LYS A 18 0.05 -17.88 15.26
C LYS A 18 0.65 -18.67 14.08
N PRO A 19 1.97 -18.90 14.05
CA PRO A 19 2.64 -19.57 12.93
C PRO A 19 2.09 -20.98 12.66
N THR A 20 1.76 -21.74 13.71
CA THR A 20 1.19 -23.11 13.59
C THR A 20 -0.20 -23.15 12.96
N LYS A 21 -0.93 -22.05 12.99
CA LYS A 21 -2.26 -21.93 12.37
C LYS A 21 -2.22 -21.15 11.07
N TYR A 22 -1.04 -20.74 10.60
CA TYR A 22 -0.92 -19.84 9.44
C TYR A 22 -1.64 -20.38 8.21
N GLU A 23 -1.41 -21.64 7.83
CA GLU A 23 -2.05 -22.24 6.65
C GLU A 23 -3.58 -22.32 6.73
N LEU A 24 -4.12 -22.43 7.96
CA LEU A 24 -5.56 -22.46 8.18
C LEU A 24 -6.20 -21.10 7.90
N TRP A 25 -5.54 -20.00 8.28
CA TRP A 25 -6.07 -18.65 8.07
C TRP A 25 -5.65 -18.05 6.73
N VAL A 26 -4.43 -18.36 6.29
CA VAL A 26 -3.76 -17.81 5.12
C VAL A 26 -3.43 -18.96 4.18
N SER A 27 -4.38 -19.30 3.31
CA SER A 27 -4.18 -20.23 2.20
C SER A 27 -4.30 -19.49 0.87
N ASN A 28 -3.70 -20.04 -0.19
CA ASN A 28 -3.75 -19.44 -1.52
C ASN A 28 -5.18 -19.15 -1.99
N LYS A 29 -6.13 -20.06 -1.69
CA LYS A 29 -7.55 -19.88 -2.01
C LYS A 29 -8.16 -18.66 -1.30
N LYS A 30 -7.84 -18.48 -0.02
CA LYS A 30 -8.33 -17.34 0.78
C LYS A 30 -7.69 -16.02 0.36
N ILE A 31 -6.37 -16.01 0.10
CA ILE A 31 -5.69 -14.81 -0.42
C ILE A 31 -6.30 -14.38 -1.75
N TYR A 32 -6.51 -15.33 -2.67
CA TYR A 32 -7.16 -15.04 -3.95
C TYR A 32 -8.55 -14.42 -3.74
N LEU A 33 -9.35 -15.01 -2.86
CA LEU A 33 -10.67 -14.46 -2.50
C LEU A 33 -10.57 -13.02 -1.97
N TYR A 34 -9.63 -12.72 -1.07
CA TYR A 34 -9.44 -11.36 -0.54
C TYR A 34 -9.04 -10.35 -1.61
N ILE A 35 -8.19 -10.76 -2.57
CA ILE A 35 -7.79 -9.91 -3.70
C ILE A 35 -9.00 -9.64 -4.60
N VAL A 36 -9.79 -10.66 -4.94
CA VAL A 36 -11.00 -10.51 -5.76
C VAL A 36 -11.99 -9.56 -5.07
N ILE A 37 -12.24 -9.73 -3.77
CA ILE A 37 -13.10 -8.83 -3.00
C ILE A 37 -12.58 -7.37 -3.08
N SER A 38 -11.27 -7.17 -2.92
CA SER A 38 -10.65 -5.83 -3.00
C SER A 38 -10.85 -5.19 -4.37
N ILE A 39 -10.71 -5.98 -5.45
CA ILE A 39 -10.95 -5.50 -6.82
C ILE A 39 -12.42 -5.14 -7.01
N CYS A 40 -13.35 -5.98 -6.55
CA CYS A 40 -14.78 -5.71 -6.65
C CYS A 40 -15.17 -4.42 -5.92
N ILE A 41 -14.68 -4.21 -4.70
CA ILE A 41 -14.91 -2.98 -3.93
C ILE A 41 -14.37 -1.76 -4.71
N GLY A 42 -13.14 -1.85 -5.21
CA GLY A 42 -12.54 -0.78 -6.02
C GLY A 42 -13.33 -0.47 -7.28
N LEU A 43 -13.83 -1.50 -7.98
CA LEU A 43 -14.67 -1.33 -9.16
C LEU A 43 -16.01 -0.68 -8.83
N ILE A 44 -16.64 -1.04 -7.71
CA ILE A 44 -17.91 -0.43 -7.27
C ILE A 44 -17.68 1.06 -6.97
N ILE A 45 -16.68 1.39 -6.15
CA ILE A 45 -16.36 2.78 -5.81
C ILE A 45 -16.01 3.58 -7.07
N GLY A 46 -15.19 3.02 -7.95
CA GLY A 46 -14.79 3.66 -9.21
C GLY A 46 -15.98 3.87 -10.16
N SER A 47 -16.87 2.88 -10.27
CA SER A 47 -18.05 2.96 -11.14
C SER A 47 -19.03 4.04 -10.65
N VAL A 48 -19.30 4.09 -9.35
CA VAL A 48 -20.13 5.17 -8.77
C VAL A 48 -19.45 6.52 -8.93
N SER A 49 -18.14 6.62 -8.71
CA SER A 49 -17.39 7.87 -8.89
C SER A 49 -17.48 8.39 -10.33
N ALA A 50 -17.46 7.50 -11.31
CA ALA A 50 -17.56 7.84 -12.72
C ALA A 50 -18.93 8.40 -13.15
N THR A 51 -19.98 8.24 -12.33
CA THR A 51 -21.30 8.81 -12.62
C THR A 51 -21.41 10.30 -12.28
N TYR A 52 -20.47 10.84 -11.49
CA TYR A 52 -20.46 12.26 -11.14
C TYR A 52 -19.85 13.11 -12.25
N GLU A 53 -20.48 14.26 -12.51
CA GLU A 53 -19.97 15.23 -13.49
C GLU A 53 -18.60 15.77 -13.07
N SER A 54 -17.66 15.76 -14.02
CA SER A 54 -16.29 16.24 -13.82
C SER A 54 -15.87 17.22 -14.92
N LYS A 55 -15.01 18.16 -14.54
CA LYS A 55 -14.45 19.21 -15.40
C LYS A 55 -12.95 19.29 -15.16
N TYR A 56 -12.20 19.53 -16.22
CA TYR A 56 -10.82 19.97 -16.09
C TYR A 56 -10.80 21.49 -15.92
N VAL A 57 -10.25 21.96 -14.80
CA VAL A 57 -10.01 23.38 -14.54
C VAL A 57 -8.53 23.64 -14.71
N PHE A 58 -8.18 24.65 -15.52
CA PHE A 58 -6.81 25.11 -15.63
C PHE A 58 -6.47 26.00 -14.43
N ASP A 59 -5.54 25.54 -13.61
CA ASP A 59 -5.01 26.29 -12.48
C ASP A 59 -3.85 27.18 -12.97
N LEU A 60 -4.16 28.45 -13.19
CA LEU A 60 -3.22 29.49 -13.65
C LEU A 60 -2.01 29.66 -12.70
N GLY A 61 -2.18 29.36 -11.40
CA GLY A 61 -1.12 29.55 -10.41
C GLY A 61 -0.04 28.49 -10.47
N ASN A 62 -0.39 27.27 -10.89
CA ASN A 62 0.52 26.11 -10.92
C ASN A 62 0.71 25.54 -12.33
N ASP A 63 0.20 26.23 -13.37
CA ASP A 63 0.30 25.88 -14.78
C ASP A 63 -0.10 24.41 -15.06
N ARG A 64 -1.26 23.99 -14.53
CA ARG A 64 -1.71 22.59 -14.60
C ARG A 64 -3.22 22.44 -14.76
N LEU A 65 -3.61 21.36 -15.45
CA LEU A 65 -5.00 20.91 -15.55
C LEU A 65 -5.36 20.04 -14.34
N LEU A 66 -6.34 20.48 -13.57
CA LEU A 66 -6.86 19.74 -12.41
C LEU A 66 -8.24 19.14 -12.75
N PRO A 67 -8.44 17.82 -12.59
CA PRO A 67 -9.76 17.23 -12.63
C PRO A 67 -10.52 17.59 -11.34
N LEU A 68 -11.67 18.22 -11.48
CA LEU A 68 -12.56 18.57 -10.38
C LEU A 68 -13.95 18.00 -10.63
N TYR A 69 -14.57 17.44 -9.59
CA TYR A 69 -15.99 17.13 -9.62
C TYR A 69 -16.79 18.41 -9.41
N ILE A 70 -17.81 18.61 -10.24
CA ILE A 70 -18.64 19.83 -10.18
C ILE A 70 -19.70 19.69 -9.09
N ASN A 71 -20.28 18.49 -8.97
CA ASN A 71 -21.36 18.22 -8.03
C ASN A 71 -20.80 18.03 -6.60
N SER A 72 -21.37 18.76 -5.63
CA SER A 72 -21.07 18.63 -4.19
C SER A 72 -21.42 17.25 -3.63
N ASP A 73 -22.36 16.52 -4.24
CA ASP A 73 -22.71 15.14 -3.87
C ASP A 73 -21.49 14.19 -3.95
N SER A 74 -20.58 14.45 -4.89
CA SER A 74 -19.35 13.67 -5.04
C SER A 74 -18.47 13.76 -3.78
N SER A 75 -18.46 14.91 -3.11
CA SER A 75 -17.68 15.11 -1.89
C SER A 75 -18.25 14.34 -0.70
N TYR A 76 -19.58 14.28 -0.58
CA TYR A 76 -20.24 13.44 0.43
C TYR A 76 -19.97 11.96 0.21
N PHE A 77 -20.01 11.51 -1.05
CA PHE A 77 -19.65 10.13 -1.40
C PHE A 77 -18.19 9.81 -1.05
N ILE A 78 -17.27 10.73 -1.39
CA ILE A 78 -15.84 10.62 -1.06
C ILE A 78 -15.60 10.55 0.44
N ALA A 79 -16.23 11.43 1.21
CA ALA A 79 -16.16 11.42 2.66
C ALA A 79 -16.73 10.11 3.22
N GLY A 80 -17.85 9.65 2.66
CA GLY A 80 -18.54 8.41 3.06
C GLY A 80 -17.65 7.18 2.99
N TYR A 81 -17.04 6.87 1.84
CA TYR A 81 -16.15 5.71 1.75
C TYR A 81 -14.82 5.94 2.50
N THR A 82 -14.34 7.18 2.61
CA THR A 82 -13.10 7.48 3.33
C THR A 82 -13.26 7.21 4.82
N LEU A 83 -14.33 7.69 5.43
CA LEU A 83 -14.61 7.49 6.85
C LEU A 83 -15.22 6.12 7.15
N GLY A 84 -16.08 5.61 6.28
CA GLY A 84 -16.81 4.36 6.50
C GLY A 84 -16.02 3.09 6.16
N LEU A 85 -15.08 3.16 5.21
CA LEU A 85 -14.31 1.99 4.77
C LEU A 85 -12.81 2.16 5.03
N TYR A 86 -12.21 3.24 4.52
CA TYR A 86 -10.75 3.39 4.57
C TYR A 86 -10.23 3.66 5.97
N LEU A 87 -10.91 4.48 6.76
CA LEU A 87 -10.51 4.77 8.14
C LEU A 87 -10.54 3.51 9.04
N PRO A 88 -11.60 2.68 9.07
CA PRO A 88 -11.59 1.42 9.80
C PRO A 88 -10.48 0.46 9.34
N LEU A 89 -10.27 0.32 8.02
CA LEU A 89 -9.18 -0.50 7.48
C LEU A 89 -7.81 0.00 7.93
N LEU A 90 -7.63 1.31 7.98
CA LEU A 90 -6.38 1.93 8.42
C LEU A 90 -6.14 1.69 9.90
N ILE A 91 -7.12 1.94 10.76
CA ILE A 91 -7.02 1.73 12.21
C ILE A 91 -6.71 0.26 12.52
N THR A 92 -7.45 -0.66 11.91
CA THR A 92 -7.22 -2.10 12.09
C THR A 92 -5.84 -2.53 11.59
N SER A 93 -5.37 -2.00 10.46
CA SER A 93 -4.02 -2.26 9.95
C SER A 93 -2.93 -1.75 10.89
N LEU A 94 -3.10 -0.55 11.46
CA LEU A 94 -2.16 0.00 12.45
C LEU A 94 -2.10 -0.87 13.70
N ILE A 95 -3.25 -1.32 14.22
CA ILE A 95 -3.32 -2.24 15.37
C ILE A 95 -2.60 -3.54 15.06
N LEU A 96 -2.87 -4.16 13.90
CA LEU A 96 -2.25 -5.43 13.50
C LEU A 96 -0.72 -5.30 13.34
N ASN A 97 -0.25 -4.21 12.72
CA ASN A 97 1.18 -3.92 12.61
C ASN A 97 1.83 -3.70 13.98
N SER A 98 1.17 -2.99 14.90
CA SER A 98 1.66 -2.79 16.27
C SER A 98 1.78 -4.11 17.04
N ILE A 99 0.76 -4.97 16.95
CA ILE A 99 0.79 -6.32 17.55
C ILE A 99 1.94 -7.14 16.95
N ALA A 100 2.10 -7.13 15.64
CA ALA A 100 3.19 -7.83 14.94
C ALA A 100 4.57 -7.37 15.43
N VAL A 101 4.80 -6.06 15.54
CA VAL A 101 6.06 -5.49 16.03
C VAL A 101 6.29 -5.85 17.50
N GLY A 102 5.25 -5.77 18.34
CA GLY A 102 5.33 -6.13 19.77
C GLY A 102 5.72 -7.60 19.97
N GLN A 103 5.05 -8.51 19.27
CA GLN A 103 5.32 -9.95 19.34
C GLN A 103 6.73 -10.32 18.84
N LEU A 104 7.20 -9.67 17.77
CA LEU A 104 8.58 -9.86 17.29
C LEU A 104 9.62 -9.39 18.31
N LYS A 105 9.36 -8.28 19.01
CA LYS A 105 10.25 -7.81 20.09
C LYS A 105 10.30 -8.80 21.25
N MET A 106 9.15 -9.33 21.68
CA MET A 106 9.10 -10.34 22.75
C MET A 106 9.88 -11.61 22.36
N LYS A 107 9.65 -12.16 21.16
CA LYS A 107 10.36 -13.36 20.69
C LYS A 107 11.88 -13.18 20.62
N LYS A 108 12.36 -11.99 20.23
CA LYS A 108 13.80 -11.67 20.21
C LYS A 108 14.44 -11.62 21.59
N ILE A 109 13.68 -11.25 22.62
CA ILE A 109 14.17 -11.26 24.01
C ILE A 109 14.37 -12.72 24.46
N ASP A 110 13.48 -13.62 24.04
CA ASP A 110 13.53 -15.03 24.43
C ASP A 110 14.49 -15.90 23.59
N SER A 111 14.76 -15.51 22.33
CA SER A 111 15.65 -16.28 21.43
C SER A 111 16.94 -15.52 21.10
N SER A 112 18.09 -16.02 21.55
CA SER A 112 19.43 -15.47 21.24
C SER A 112 19.86 -15.63 19.77
N ILE A 113 19.08 -16.35 18.96
CA ILE A 113 19.38 -16.65 17.56
C ILE A 113 18.65 -15.63 16.68
N ASN A 114 19.36 -14.58 16.27
CA ASN A 114 18.88 -13.58 15.32
C ASN A 114 18.66 -14.22 13.93
N ASN A 115 17.44 -14.70 13.66
CA ASN A 115 17.09 -15.16 12.33
C ASN A 115 16.89 -13.96 11.39
N LYS A 116 17.68 -13.89 10.31
CA LYS A 116 17.67 -12.79 9.33
C LYS A 116 16.27 -12.54 8.74
N ALA A 117 15.47 -13.60 8.59
CA ALA A 117 14.09 -13.51 8.10
C ALA A 117 13.21 -12.67 9.04
N ASP A 118 13.31 -12.87 10.35
CA ASP A 118 12.51 -12.17 11.35
C ASP A 118 12.91 -10.69 11.45
N VAL A 119 14.20 -10.38 11.31
CA VAL A 119 14.69 -8.99 11.25
C VAL A 119 14.14 -8.27 10.02
N ASN A 120 14.17 -8.92 8.85
CA ASN A 120 13.62 -8.34 7.63
C ASN A 120 12.10 -8.10 7.72
N LEU A 121 11.37 -9.04 8.33
CA LEU A 121 9.93 -8.94 8.55
C LEU A 121 9.60 -7.79 9.53
N GLN A 122 10.41 -7.61 10.57
CA GLN A 122 10.29 -6.52 11.53
C GLN A 122 10.50 -5.16 10.84
N TYR A 123 11.58 -5.02 10.05
CA TYR A 123 11.90 -3.80 9.32
C TYR A 123 10.78 -3.42 8.35
N PHE A 124 10.27 -4.41 7.60
CA PHE A 124 9.13 -4.20 6.71
C PHE A 124 7.89 -3.71 7.47
N SER A 125 7.63 -4.24 8.66
CA SER A 125 6.48 -3.86 9.50
C SER A 125 6.55 -2.44 10.03
N VAL A 126 7.73 -2.01 10.47
CA VAL A 126 7.94 -0.64 10.94
C VAL A 126 7.76 0.35 9.80
N ILE A 127 8.35 0.09 8.63
CA ILE A 127 8.18 0.99 7.47
C ILE A 127 6.73 1.00 7.01
N SER A 128 6.08 -0.16 6.92
CA SER A 128 4.66 -0.23 6.59
C SER A 128 3.86 0.65 7.52
N PHE A 129 4.05 0.53 8.84
CA PHE A 129 3.37 1.32 9.84
C PHE A 129 3.56 2.84 9.64
N ILE A 130 4.78 3.29 9.37
CA ILE A 130 5.07 4.71 9.10
C ILE A 130 4.31 5.18 7.86
N ILE A 131 4.33 4.40 6.78
CA ILE A 131 3.59 4.72 5.56
C ILE A 131 2.09 4.81 5.85
N PHE A 132 1.52 3.82 6.55
CA PHE A 132 0.10 3.85 6.94
C PHE A 132 -0.25 5.10 7.73
N PHE A 133 0.60 5.50 8.67
CA PHE A 133 0.38 6.68 9.48
C PHE A 133 0.34 7.95 8.63
N ILE A 134 1.29 8.11 7.70
CA ILE A 134 1.33 9.24 6.76
C ILE A 134 0.07 9.27 5.89
N PHE A 135 -0.34 8.12 5.34
CA PHE A 135 -1.58 8.01 4.56
C PHE A 135 -2.80 8.40 5.37
N GLY A 136 -2.91 7.88 6.59
CA GLY A 136 -4.04 8.16 7.47
C GLY A 136 -4.18 9.63 7.75
N THR A 137 -3.09 10.29 8.12
CA THR A 137 -3.08 11.73 8.37
C THR A 137 -3.56 12.52 7.15
N ILE A 138 -3.04 12.24 5.95
CA ILE A 138 -3.42 12.98 4.74
C ILE A 138 -4.90 12.79 4.39
N TYR A 139 -5.40 11.55 4.43
CA TYR A 139 -6.80 11.26 4.11
C TYR A 139 -7.77 11.81 5.15
N ILE A 140 -7.42 11.74 6.45
CA ILE A 140 -8.21 12.34 7.52
C ILE A 140 -8.20 13.87 7.40
N SER A 141 -7.04 14.49 7.18
CA SER A 141 -6.94 15.94 6.98
C SER A 141 -7.79 16.41 5.80
N ARG A 142 -7.81 15.65 4.69
CA ARG A 142 -8.68 15.94 3.55
C ARG A 142 -10.16 15.80 3.90
N ALA A 143 -10.54 14.74 4.61
CA ALA A 143 -11.92 14.55 5.04
C ALA A 143 -12.39 15.67 5.98
N ILE A 144 -11.55 16.08 6.95
CA ILE A 144 -11.83 17.19 7.87
C ILE A 144 -11.91 18.52 7.12
N ALA A 145 -11.01 18.77 6.17
CA ALA A 145 -11.02 20.01 5.38
C ALA A 145 -12.36 20.24 4.67
N PHE A 146 -13.04 19.17 4.28
CA PHE A 146 -14.39 19.26 3.71
C PHE A 146 -15.44 19.74 4.73
N PHE A 147 -15.34 19.34 5.99
CA PHE A 147 -16.31 19.75 7.02
C PHE A 147 -16.03 21.14 7.60
N VAL A 148 -14.76 21.57 7.60
CA VAL A 148 -14.33 22.86 8.18
C VAL A 148 -14.21 23.96 7.12
N ASP A 149 -14.43 23.62 5.85
CA ASP A 149 -14.37 24.54 4.70
C ASP A 149 -13.03 25.30 4.58
N ILE A 150 -11.93 24.63 4.93
CA ILE A 150 -10.58 25.19 4.82
C ILE A 150 -10.00 24.79 3.45
N GLU A 151 -10.23 25.64 2.46
CA GLU A 151 -9.85 25.41 1.06
C GLU A 151 -8.36 25.05 0.91
N LEU A 152 -7.46 25.73 1.63
CA LEU A 152 -6.02 25.49 1.56
C LEU A 152 -5.63 24.05 1.94
N ILE A 153 -6.25 23.47 2.97
CA ILE A 153 -5.96 22.09 3.40
C ILE A 153 -6.52 21.09 2.39
N ALA A 154 -7.69 21.36 1.82
CA ALA A 154 -8.29 20.53 0.78
C ALA A 154 -7.41 20.50 -0.47
N ILE A 155 -6.91 21.65 -0.91
CA ILE A 155 -6.01 21.79 -2.07
C ILE A 155 -4.70 21.03 -1.85
N ILE A 156 -4.02 21.27 -0.72
CA ILE A 156 -2.75 20.58 -0.41
C ILE A 156 -2.97 19.07 -0.32
N GLY A 157 -4.04 18.64 0.37
CA GLY A 157 -4.41 17.24 0.50
C GLY A 157 -4.64 16.59 -0.86
N GLN A 158 -5.36 17.25 -1.76
CA GLN A 158 -5.63 16.74 -3.11
C GLN A 158 -4.35 16.61 -3.95
N GLN A 159 -3.43 17.56 -3.83
CA GLN A 159 -2.20 17.58 -4.62
C GLN A 159 -1.15 16.59 -4.14
N ILE A 160 -1.07 16.32 -2.83
CA ILE A 160 -0.04 15.45 -2.27
C ILE A 160 -0.38 13.96 -2.42
N ILE A 161 -1.67 13.62 -2.53
CA ILE A 161 -2.15 12.24 -2.59
C ILE A 161 -1.47 11.42 -3.70
N PRO A 162 -1.40 11.86 -4.97
CA PRO A 162 -0.75 11.09 -6.03
C PRO A 162 0.71 10.75 -5.71
N TYR A 163 1.48 11.73 -5.25
CA TYR A 163 2.89 11.51 -4.88
C TYR A 163 3.04 10.51 -3.74
N VAL A 164 2.16 10.57 -2.75
CA VAL A 164 2.19 9.67 -1.59
C VAL A 164 1.75 8.25 -1.98
N VAL A 165 0.73 8.13 -2.83
CA VAL A 165 0.30 6.87 -3.47
C VAL A 165 1.43 6.22 -4.24
N ASP A 166 2.12 6.97 -5.08
CA ASP A 166 3.25 6.47 -5.86
C ASP A 166 4.41 6.06 -4.95
N ALA A 167 4.80 6.94 -4.02
CA ALA A 167 5.89 6.70 -3.09
C ALA A 167 5.68 5.44 -2.26
N ALA A 168 4.45 5.18 -1.79
CA ALA A 168 4.16 3.96 -1.05
C ALA A 168 4.03 2.73 -1.94
N THR A 169 3.44 2.84 -3.12
CA THR A 169 3.32 1.70 -4.04
C THR A 169 4.70 1.22 -4.48
N PHE A 170 5.52 2.13 -4.99
CA PHE A 170 6.89 1.81 -5.41
C PHE A 170 7.78 1.52 -4.20
N GLY A 171 7.69 2.30 -3.13
CA GLY A 171 8.50 2.15 -1.94
C GLY A 171 8.29 0.78 -1.26
N LEU A 172 7.04 0.36 -1.06
CA LEU A 172 6.73 -0.95 -0.49
C LEU A 172 7.18 -2.07 -1.42
N PHE A 173 7.02 -1.91 -2.73
CA PHE A 173 7.50 -2.90 -3.71
C PHE A 173 9.02 -3.09 -3.66
N TYR A 174 9.79 -2.00 -3.67
CA TYR A 174 11.25 -2.06 -3.55
C TYR A 174 11.68 -2.63 -2.20
N LEU A 175 10.98 -2.26 -1.13
CA LEU A 175 11.22 -2.80 0.19
C LEU A 175 10.98 -4.32 0.22
N SER A 176 9.91 -4.81 -0.41
CA SER A 176 9.65 -6.26 -0.55
C SER A 176 10.77 -6.96 -1.31
N CYS A 177 11.29 -6.35 -2.39
CA CYS A 177 12.41 -6.89 -3.16
C CYS A 177 13.71 -6.98 -2.34
N ILE A 178 13.96 -6.02 -1.45
CA ILE A 178 15.17 -5.99 -0.61
C ILE A 178 15.06 -6.99 0.55
N THR A 179 13.89 -7.07 1.17
CA THR A 179 13.66 -7.85 2.40
C THR A 179 13.39 -9.33 2.12
N SER A 180 12.76 -9.69 0.99
CA SER A 180 12.52 -11.08 0.61
C SER A 180 13.68 -11.66 -0.18
N SER A 181 14.30 -12.71 0.36
CA SER A 181 15.39 -13.43 -0.30
C SER A 181 14.94 -14.09 -1.61
N GLN A 182 13.67 -14.52 -1.69
CA GLN A 182 13.08 -15.14 -2.87
C GLN A 182 12.87 -14.10 -4.00
N LEU A 183 12.25 -12.96 -3.68
CA LEU A 183 12.08 -11.88 -4.66
C LEU A 183 13.41 -11.31 -5.11
N LYS A 184 14.36 -11.12 -4.18
CA LYS A 184 15.72 -10.70 -4.51
C LYS A 184 16.35 -11.64 -5.53
N LYS A 185 16.27 -12.96 -5.31
CA LYS A 185 16.77 -13.94 -6.29
C LYS A 185 16.09 -13.79 -7.64
N LEU A 186 14.76 -13.67 -7.70
CA LEU A 186 14.05 -13.50 -8.98
C LEU A 186 14.46 -12.22 -9.74
N CYS A 187 14.59 -11.09 -9.05
CA CYS A 187 15.04 -9.84 -9.66
C CYS A 187 16.50 -9.90 -10.14
N PHE A 188 17.39 -10.56 -9.39
CA PHE A 188 18.81 -10.68 -9.76
C PHE A 188 19.09 -11.81 -10.77
N LEU A 189 18.33 -12.90 -10.77
CA LEU A 189 18.42 -13.98 -11.76
C LEU A 189 18.07 -13.47 -13.18
N ARG A 190 17.12 -12.54 -13.29
CA ARG A 190 16.82 -11.88 -14.57
C ARG A 190 18.05 -11.14 -15.13
N LYS A 191 18.80 -10.43 -14.26
CA LYS A 191 20.07 -9.77 -14.63
C LYS A 191 21.14 -10.77 -15.06
N GLN A 192 21.25 -11.93 -14.42
CA GLN A 192 22.24 -12.94 -14.82
C GLN A 192 21.89 -13.62 -16.15
N SER A 193 20.62 -13.91 -16.42
CA SER A 193 20.20 -14.46 -17.72
C SER A 193 20.43 -13.47 -18.86
N LEU A 194 20.07 -12.20 -18.69
CA LEU A 194 20.31 -11.13 -19.68
C LEU A 194 21.80 -10.93 -19.97
N LYS A 195 22.65 -11.00 -18.93
CA LYS A 195 24.11 -10.89 -19.10
C LYS A 195 24.68 -12.07 -19.89
N LYS A 196 24.19 -13.30 -19.66
CA LYS A 196 24.57 -14.48 -20.45
C LYS A 196 24.15 -14.32 -21.91
N THR A 197 22.90 -13.92 -22.19
CA THR A 197 22.40 -13.75 -23.57
C THR A 197 23.20 -12.69 -24.33
N LEU A 198 23.53 -11.56 -23.70
CA LEU A 198 24.37 -10.51 -24.31
C LEU A 198 25.79 -11.00 -24.63
N ILE A 199 26.39 -11.84 -23.78
CA ILE A 199 27.71 -12.42 -24.03
C ILE A 199 27.64 -13.41 -25.20
N THR A 200 26.59 -14.23 -25.28
CA THR A 200 26.41 -15.20 -26.38
C THR A 200 26.20 -14.49 -27.72
N VAL A 201 25.36 -13.46 -27.78
CA VAL A 201 25.14 -12.67 -29.01
C VAL A 201 26.42 -11.99 -29.47
N LYS A 202 27.20 -11.40 -28.55
CA LYS A 202 28.46 -10.72 -28.89
C LYS A 202 29.54 -11.67 -29.42
N ASN A 203 29.48 -12.95 -29.05
CA ASN A 203 30.37 -13.99 -29.57
C ASN A 203 29.95 -14.48 -30.96
N ILE A 204 28.65 -14.49 -31.27
CA ILE A 204 28.12 -14.88 -32.60
C ILE A 204 28.37 -13.77 -33.63
N THR A 205 28.32 -12.50 -33.25
CA THR A 205 28.58 -11.37 -34.18
C THR A 205 30.06 -11.07 -34.43
N LYS A 206 30.97 -11.83 -33.83
CA LYS A 206 32.44 -11.68 -33.99
C LYS A 206 33.08 -12.76 -34.86
N THR A 207 32.29 -13.75 -35.31
CA THR A 207 32.65 -14.76 -36.32
C THR A 207 32.04 -14.37 -37.65
#